data_AF-A0A1E4GT35-F1
#
_entry.id   AF-A0A1E4GT35-F1
#
_cell.length_a   1.000
_cell.length_b   1.000
_cell.length_c   1.000
_cell.angle_alpha   90.00
_cell.angle_beta   90.00
_cell.angle_gamma   90.00
#
_symmetry.space_group_name_H-M   'P 1'
#
loop_
_entity.id
_entity.type
_entity.pdbx_description
1 polymer ?
#
loop_
_entity_poly.entity_id
_entity_poly.type
_entity_poly.pdbx_seq_one_letter_code
_entity_poly.pdbx_strand_id
1 'polypeptide(L)' 'MNVRFTNQDLAEWSSAALVFVSGAMTGHFAAVGMTPVQMAGAAAAVLGSVAAAVAVRVWPARVGAEAEE' A
#
# COMPACT_ATOMS: atom_id res chain seq x y z
N MET A 1 -10.98 15.09 -23.35
CA MET A 1 -10.91 13.86 -22.54
C MET A 1 -11.26 14.28 -21.12
N ASN A 2 -12.50 14.02 -20.65
CA ASN A 2 -12.91 14.43 -19.30
C ASN A 2 -12.47 13.35 -18.32
N VAL A 3 -11.35 13.58 -17.64
CA VAL A 3 -10.82 12.65 -16.64
C VAL A 3 -11.56 12.91 -15.33
N ARG A 4 -12.55 12.07 -15.00
CA ARG A 4 -13.19 12.04 -13.68
C ARG A 4 -12.45 11.03 -12.83
N PHE A 5 -11.70 11.49 -11.83
CA PHE A 5 -11.09 10.62 -10.82
C PHE A 5 -12.11 10.36 -9.71
N THR A 6 -12.40 9.09 -9.41
CA THR A 6 -13.19 8.73 -8.22
C THR A 6 -12.28 8.53 -7.00
N ASN A 7 -12.85 8.64 -5.79
CA ASN A 7 -12.13 8.36 -4.53
C ASN A 7 -11.55 6.93 -4.50
N GLN A 8 -12.23 6.00 -5.18
CA GLN A 8 -11.75 4.62 -5.31
C GLN A 8 -10.49 4.53 -6.16
N ASP A 9 -10.42 5.23 -7.30
CA ASP A 9 -9.23 5.28 -8.16
C ASP A 9 -8.04 5.85 -7.38
N LEU A 10 -8.29 6.86 -6.54
CA LEU A 10 -7.27 7.49 -5.70
C LEU A 10 -6.76 6.53 -4.62
N ALA A 11 -7.64 5.72 -4.03
CA ALA A 11 -7.27 4.68 -3.07
C ALA A 11 -6.48 3.52 -3.72
N GLU A 12 -6.86 3.14 -4.95
CA GLU A 12 -6.16 2.13 -5.73
C GLU A 12 -4.76 2.58 -6.15
N TRP A 13 -4.62 3.84 -6.59
CA TRP A 13 -3.32 4.42 -6.96
C TRP A 13 -2.42 4.67 -5.74
N SER A 14 -2.97 5.17 -4.63
CA SER A 14 -2.20 5.43 -3.42
C SER A 14 -1.65 4.13 -2.81
N SER A 15 -2.46 3.07 -2.74
CA SER A 15 -1.99 1.76 -2.29
C SER A 15 -0.92 1.16 -3.21
N ALA A 16 -1.01 1.37 -4.53
CA ALA A 16 0.04 0.96 -5.48
C ALA A 16 1.37 1.68 -5.19
N ALA A 17 1.29 3.00 -5.03
CA ALA A 17 2.46 3.82 -4.76
C ALA A 17 3.11 3.45 -3.42
N LEU A 18 2.31 3.11 -2.41
CA LEU A 18 2.78 2.70 -1.08
C LEU A 18 3.63 1.42 -1.16
N VAL A 19 3.16 0.40 -1.89
CA VAL A 19 3.90 -0.85 -2.12
C VAL A 19 5.19 -0.57 -2.89
N PHE A 20 5.12 0.24 -3.95
CA PHE A 20 6.28 0.57 -4.77
C PHE A 20 7.37 1.32 -3.98
N VAL A 21 7.00 2.36 -3.24
CA VAL A 21 7.93 3.14 -2.42
C VAL A 21 8.50 2.30 -1.28
N SER A 22 7.68 1.48 -0.62
CA SER A 22 8.15 0.56 0.44
C SER A 22 9.19 -0.43 -0.10
N GLY A 23 8.94 -1.02 -1.26
CA GLY A 23 9.89 -1.92 -1.94
C GLY A 23 11.16 -1.20 -2.38
N ALA A 24 11.04 -0.02 -2.99
CA ALA A 24 12.18 0.77 -3.47
C ALA A 24 13.10 1.22 -2.32
N MET A 25 12.51 1.69 -1.22
CA MET A 25 13.25 2.12 -0.03
C MET A 25 13.93 0.93 0.65
N THR A 26 13.24 -0.20 0.77
CA THR A 26 13.84 -1.44 1.29
C THR A 26 15.01 -1.90 0.44
N GLY A 27 14.89 -1.87 -0.89
CA GLY A 27 15.98 -2.20 -1.82
C GLY A 27 17.18 -1.25 -1.71
N HIS A 28 16.92 0.06 -1.60
CA HIS A 28 17.98 1.04 -1.39
C HIS A 28 18.74 0.80 -0.09
N PHE A 29 18.03 0.59 1.03
CA PHE A 29 18.68 0.34 2.31
C PHE A 29 19.34 -1.05 2.41
N ALA A 30 18.84 -2.03 1.68
CA ALA A 30 19.51 -3.32 1.52
C ALA A 30 20.90 -3.15 0.86
N ALA A 31 21.02 -2.28 -0.15
CA ALA A 31 22.29 -2.01 -0.83
C ALA A 31 23.30 -1.22 0.03
N VAL A 32 22.83 -0.45 1.01
CA VAL A 32 23.67 0.35 1.93
C VAL A 32 24.23 -0.49 3.09
N GLY A 33 23.76 -1.73 3.27
CA GLY A 33 24.22 -2.64 4.32
C GLY A 33 23.32 -2.61 5.55
N MET A 34 22.07 -3.06 5.40
CA MET A 34 21.14 -3.22 6.52
C MET A 34 21.47 -4.43 7.40
N THR A 35 21.30 -4.26 8.72
CA THR A 35 21.39 -5.37 9.68
C THR A 35 20.20 -6.33 9.53
N PRO A 36 20.31 -7.61 9.95
CA PRO A 36 19.24 -8.61 9.75
C PRO A 36 17.88 -8.20 10.36
N VAL A 37 17.90 -7.51 11.50
CA VAL A 37 16.68 -7.01 12.16
C VAL A 37 16.02 -5.89 11.34
N GLN A 38 16.80 -5.03 10.71
CA GLN A 38 16.29 -3.97 9.82
C GLN A 38 15.72 -4.54 8.53
N MET A 39 16.34 -5.58 7.95
CA MET A 39 15.79 -6.32 6.82
C MET A 39 14.45 -6.98 7.17
N ALA A 40 14.34 -7.59 8.34
CA ALA A 40 13.09 -8.19 8.81
C ALA A 40 11.97 -7.14 8.98
N GLY A 41 12.29 -5.98 9.57
CA GLY A 41 11.34 -4.87 9.70
C GLY A 41 10.91 -4.29 8.35
N ALA A 42 11.85 -4.14 7.42
CA ALA A 42 11.57 -3.65 6.07
C ALA A 42 10.69 -4.63 5.28
N ALA A 43 10.97 -5.94 5.36
CA ALA A 43 10.13 -6.97 4.78
C ALA A 43 8.70 -6.95 5.36
N ALA A 44 8.57 -6.78 6.68
CA ALA A 44 7.26 -6.64 7.32
C ALA A 44 6.49 -5.40 6.84
N ALA A 45 7.17 -4.27 6.61
CA ALA A 45 6.55 -3.06 6.08
C ALA A 45 6.06 -3.23 4.62
N VAL A 46 6.84 -3.92 3.77
CA VAL A 46 6.43 -4.25 2.40
C VAL A 46 5.20 -5.15 2.43
N LEU A 47 5.22 -6.21 3.26
CA LEU A 47 4.09 -7.12 3.41
C LEU A 47 2.84 -6.42 3.95
N GLY A 48 2.99 -5.51 4.92
CA GLY A 48 1.92 -4.67 5.43
C GLY A 48 1.32 -3.74 4.36
N SER A 49 2.17 -3.19 3.48
CA SER A 49 1.72 -2.38 2.35
C SER A 49 0.91 -3.20 1.34
N VAL A 50 1.34 -4.43 1.06
CA VAL A 50 0.60 -5.37 0.20
C VAL A 50 -0.74 -5.74 0.83
N ALA A 51 -0.78 -6.01 2.14
CA ALA A 51 -2.02 -6.31 2.85
C ALA A 51 -3.01 -5.14 2.78
N ALA A 52 -2.54 -3.89 2.90
CA ALA A 52 -3.36 -2.70 2.71
C ALA A 52 -3.91 -2.59 1.28
N ALA A 53 -3.08 -2.87 0.26
CA ALA A 53 -3.54 -2.90 -1.13
C ALA A 53 -4.59 -3.99 -1.39
N VAL A 54 -4.45 -5.16 -0.76
CA VAL A 54 -5.45 -6.24 -0.81
C VAL A 54 -6.75 -5.82 -0.10
N ALA A 55 -6.65 -5.13 1.04
CA ALA A 55 -7.82 -4.61 1.74
C ALA A 55 -8.62 -3.61 0.89
N VAL A 56 -7.93 -2.76 0.13
CA VAL A 56 -8.56 -1.78 -0.78
C VAL A 56 -9.14 -2.44 -2.04
N ARG A 57 -8.43 -3.43 -2.63
CA ARG A 57 -8.74 -3.95 -3.98
C ARG A 57 -9.53 -5.25 -4.01
N VAL A 58 -9.34 -6.12 -3.01
CA VAL A 58 -9.85 -7.51 -3.04
C VAL A 58 -10.95 -7.71 -2.01
N TRP A 59 -10.88 -7.02 -0.88
CA TRP A 59 -11.93 -7.17 0.13
C TRP A 59 -13.24 -6.61 -0.41
N PRO A 60 -14.34 -7.39 -0.40
CA PRO A 60 -15.62 -6.85 -0.81
C PRO A 60 -15.95 -5.70 0.14
N ALA A 61 -15.98 -4.48 -0.39
CA ALA A 61 -16.66 -3.38 0.28
C ALA A 61 -18.07 -3.87 0.52
N ARG A 62 -18.43 -4.15 1.78
CA ARG A 62 -19.84 -4.35 2.09
C ARG A 62 -20.52 -3.07 1.63
N VAL A 63 -21.33 -3.19 0.58
CA VAL A 63 -22.36 -2.22 0.25
C VAL A 63 -23.21 -2.10 1.52
N GLY A 64 -22.94 -1.08 2.34
CA GLY A 64 -23.61 -0.89 3.63
C GLY A 64 -22.65 -0.64 4.79
N ALA A 65 -22.18 0.59 4.91
CA ALA A 65 -22.00 1.23 6.20
C ALA A 65 -22.28 2.73 5.98
N GLU A 66 -23.58 3.06 6.02
CA GLU A 66 -24.01 4.39 6.44
C GLU A 66 -23.22 4.80 7.68
N ALA A 67 -22.53 5.93 7.56
CA ALA A 67 -22.20 6.81 8.67
C ALA A 67 -22.02 8.22 8.06
N GLU A 68 -23.10 8.71 7.44
CA GLU A 68 -23.47 10.09 7.71
C GLU A 68 -24.00 10.11 9.15
N GLU A 69 -23.25 10.70 10.07
CA GLU A 69 -23.76 11.50 11.19
C GLU A 69 -22.77 12.63 11.48
#